data_AF-A0A5N5SRE6-F1
#
_entry.id   AF-A0A5N5SRE6-F1
#
_cell.length_a   1.000
_cell.length_b   1.000
_cell.length_c   1.000
_cell.angle_alpha   90.00
_cell.angle_beta   90.00
_cell.angle_gamma   90.00
#
_symmetry.space_group_name_H-M   'P 1'
#
loop_
_entity.id
_entity.type
_entity.pdbx_description
1 polymer ?
#
loop_
_entity_poly.entity_id
_entity_poly.type
_entity_poly.pdbx_seq_one_letter_code
_entity_poly.pdbx_strand_id
1 'polypeptide(L)'
;MFRLSVNLIECLDDLEREKENLKYPNFPNNRGAVLMFLPGLYEIETITELLRQEAKQRQWEIFPLHSSFTVDEQNLVFRKLCNGFRKIIVSTNIAESSITVSDIKYVIDFCLTKELNTDPITNYTSLKMVWASKASCTQRAGRAGRVASGRVYRLVKESFYKELNPHTTPELSRTPLGQVILKLKLLDMGAPISLLALALDPPNIADIHRTILVLKQLGALALKTGDKISTLDGDLTFLGHVAAALPLDLQLSKLIVLGYIFGCLKETVIIGLSLKNFHSTPFQDELNAFLSKVSWAYGSFSDCLAIYNSYC
;
A
#
# COMPACT_ATOMS: atom_id res chain seq x y z
N MET A 1 -4.58 7.55 -22.07
CA MET A 1 -5.31 7.44 -20.80
C MET A 1 -5.17 8.70 -19.96
N PHE A 2 -3.96 9.12 -19.56
CA PHE A 2 -3.78 10.36 -18.79
C PHE A 2 -4.36 11.61 -19.44
N ARG A 3 -4.12 11.85 -20.74
CA ARG A 3 -4.73 12.99 -21.45
C ARG A 3 -6.26 12.91 -21.50
N LEU A 4 -6.82 11.71 -21.61
CA LEU A 4 -8.27 11.50 -21.53
C LEU A 4 -8.80 11.90 -20.15
N SER A 5 -8.08 11.59 -19.07
CA SER A 5 -8.43 11.99 -17.71
C SER A 5 -8.40 13.50 -17.53
N VAL A 6 -7.40 14.19 -18.10
CA VAL A 6 -7.34 15.67 -18.09
C VAL A 6 -8.55 16.25 -18.84
N ASN A 7 -8.78 15.83 -20.08
CA ASN A 7 -9.91 16.28 -20.89
C ASN A 7 -11.25 16.01 -20.21
N LEU A 8 -11.39 14.88 -19.50
CA LEU A 8 -12.60 14.56 -18.75
C LEU A 8 -12.84 15.59 -17.64
N ILE A 9 -11.81 16.02 -16.91
CA ILE A 9 -11.93 17.05 -15.87
C ILE A 9 -12.32 18.40 -16.48
N GLU A 10 -11.78 18.74 -17.66
CA GLU A 10 -12.23 19.93 -18.40
C GLU A 10 -13.71 19.85 -18.77
N CYS A 11 -14.19 18.70 -19.25
CA CYS A 11 -15.61 18.50 -19.52
C CYS A 11 -16.46 18.63 -18.25
N LEU A 12 -15.97 18.18 -17.09
CA LEU A 12 -16.67 18.36 -15.80
C LEU A 12 -16.82 19.84 -15.44
N ASP A 13 -15.80 20.65 -15.76
CA ASP A 13 -15.86 22.10 -15.55
C ASP A 13 -16.89 22.76 -16.44
N ASP A 14 -16.89 22.41 -17.72
CA ASP A 14 -17.83 22.96 -18.68
C ASP A 14 -19.28 22.58 -18.31
N LEU A 15 -19.51 21.33 -17.88
CA LEU A 15 -20.82 20.88 -17.40
C LEU A 15 -21.31 21.63 -16.15
N GLU A 16 -20.44 21.88 -15.17
CA GLU A 16 -20.82 22.64 -13.97
C GLU A 16 -21.04 24.12 -14.28
N ARG A 17 -20.26 24.70 -15.19
CA ARG A 17 -20.45 26.08 -15.67
C ARG A 17 -21.78 26.25 -16.40
N GLU A 18 -22.11 25.36 -17.32
CA GLU A 18 -23.37 25.38 -18.06
C GLU A 18 -24.58 25.28 -17.12
N LYS A 19 -24.50 24.42 -16.09
CA LYS A 19 -25.55 24.27 -15.09
C LYS A 19 -25.84 25.57 -14.32
N GLU A 20 -24.83 26.42 -14.12
CA GLU A 20 -24.97 27.73 -13.45
C GLU A 20 -25.06 28.91 -14.42
N ASN A 21 -25.21 28.66 -15.73
CA ASN A 21 -25.26 29.68 -16.78
C ASN A 21 -24.01 30.60 -16.81
N LEU A 22 -22.84 30.07 -16.48
CA LEU A 22 -21.58 30.81 -16.42
C LEU A 22 -20.77 30.69 -17.73
N LYS A 23 -20.31 31.83 -18.25
CA LYS A 23 -19.38 31.87 -19.39
C LYS A 23 -17.93 31.84 -18.91
N TYR A 24 -17.07 31.20 -19.70
CA TYR A 24 -15.62 31.20 -19.49
C TYR A 24 -15.10 32.64 -19.49
N PRO A 25 -14.18 33.04 -18.59
CA PRO A 25 -13.41 32.21 -17.65
C PRO A 25 -14.03 32.04 -16.24
N ASN A 26 -15.32 32.32 -16.06
CA ASN A 26 -15.96 32.21 -14.74
C ASN A 26 -16.35 30.75 -14.43
N PHE A 27 -16.06 30.34 -13.20
CA PHE A 27 -16.42 29.02 -12.66
C PHE A 27 -17.35 29.14 -11.46
N PRO A 28 -18.16 28.11 -11.16
CA PRO A 28 -18.98 28.06 -9.94
C PRO A 28 -18.16 28.29 -8.68
N ASN A 29 -18.73 28.98 -7.70
CA ASN A 29 -18.06 29.22 -6.41
C ASN A 29 -17.70 27.91 -5.70
N ASN A 30 -18.58 26.90 -5.79
CA ASN A 30 -18.39 25.59 -5.17
C ASN A 30 -18.39 24.48 -6.24
N ARG A 31 -17.18 24.10 -6.68
CA ARG A 31 -16.97 23.00 -7.64
C ARG A 31 -16.78 21.69 -6.89
N GLY A 32 -17.36 20.61 -7.41
CA GLY A 32 -17.17 19.29 -6.77
C GLY A 32 -15.71 18.81 -6.85
N ALA A 33 -15.18 18.20 -5.79
CA ALA A 33 -13.83 17.65 -5.87
C ALA A 33 -13.77 16.41 -6.78
N VAL A 34 -12.64 16.23 -7.46
CA VAL A 34 -12.33 15.06 -8.28
C VAL A 34 -11.32 14.19 -7.52
N LEU A 35 -11.61 12.89 -7.40
CA LEU A 35 -10.67 11.89 -6.90
C LEU A 35 -10.30 10.92 -8.02
N MET A 36 -9.01 10.81 -8.32
CA MET A 36 -8.49 9.90 -9.33
C MET A 36 -7.70 8.77 -8.67
N PHE A 37 -8.07 7.51 -8.98
CA PHE A 37 -7.36 6.32 -8.52
C PHE A 37 -6.35 5.85 -9.57
N LEU A 38 -5.09 5.77 -9.14
CA LEU A 38 -3.91 5.42 -9.94
C LEU A 38 -3.17 4.25 -9.29
N PRO A 39 -2.43 3.43 -10.05
CA PRO A 39 -1.78 2.23 -9.50
C PRO A 39 -0.51 2.51 -8.68
N GLY A 40 0.15 3.66 -8.83
CA GLY A 40 1.40 3.95 -8.14
C GLY A 40 1.88 5.39 -8.26
N LEU A 41 3.05 5.64 -7.66
CA LEU A 41 3.69 6.95 -7.57
C LEU A 41 4.07 7.53 -8.95
N TYR A 42 4.65 6.70 -9.82
CA TYR A 42 5.02 7.13 -11.19
C TYR A 42 3.82 7.70 -11.95
N GLU A 43 2.67 7.02 -11.88
CA GLU A 43 1.44 7.49 -12.54
C GLU A 43 0.88 8.77 -11.88
N ILE A 44 1.01 8.89 -10.55
CA ILE A 44 0.65 10.10 -9.79
C ILE A 44 1.49 11.30 -10.24
N GLU A 45 2.81 11.15 -10.35
CA GLU A 45 3.72 12.21 -10.80
C GLU A 45 3.40 12.64 -12.23
N THR A 46 3.29 11.66 -13.14
CA THR A 46 3.00 11.89 -14.56
C THR A 46 1.70 12.68 -14.76
N ILE A 47 0.60 12.28 -14.10
CA ILE A 47 -0.67 13.00 -14.26
C ILE A 47 -0.63 14.37 -13.57
N THR A 48 0.08 14.50 -12.45
CA THR A 48 0.20 15.78 -11.73
C THR A 48 0.86 16.82 -12.61
N GLU A 49 1.93 16.45 -13.32
CA GLU A 49 2.61 17.35 -14.27
C GLU A 49 1.66 17.79 -15.40
N LEU A 50 0.90 16.85 -15.97
CA LEU A 50 -0.07 17.17 -17.04
C LEU A 50 -1.20 18.08 -16.54
N LEU A 51 -1.70 17.87 -15.33
CA LEU A 51 -2.74 18.73 -14.74
C LEU A 51 -2.21 20.13 -14.43
N ARG A 52 -0.96 20.24 -13.96
CA ARG A 52 -0.32 21.52 -13.65
C ARG A 52 -0.19 22.44 -14.86
N GLN A 53 -0.06 21.89 -16.07
CA GLN A 53 -0.01 22.67 -17.31
C GLN A 53 -1.28 23.51 -17.52
N GLU A 54 -2.45 22.98 -17.14
CA GLU A 54 -3.75 23.65 -17.30
C GLU A 54 -4.25 24.32 -16.00
N ALA A 55 -3.60 24.05 -14.86
CA ALA A 55 -4.11 24.36 -13.53
C ALA A 55 -4.39 25.85 -13.31
N LYS A 56 -3.49 26.73 -13.78
CA LYS A 56 -3.66 28.18 -13.63
C LYS A 56 -4.86 28.70 -14.43
N GLN A 57 -5.05 28.19 -15.64
CA GLN A 57 -6.13 28.60 -16.52
C GLN A 57 -7.49 28.08 -16.04
N ARG A 58 -7.53 26.86 -15.49
CA ARG A 58 -8.75 26.18 -15.06
C ARG A 58 -9.07 26.32 -13.57
N GLN A 59 -8.25 27.07 -12.82
CA GLN A 59 -8.34 27.22 -11.37
C GLN A 59 -8.37 25.85 -10.66
N TRP A 60 -7.41 24.99 -10.99
CA TRP A 60 -7.28 23.68 -10.35
C TRP A 60 -6.22 23.71 -9.25
N GLU A 61 -6.53 23.04 -8.14
CA GLU A 61 -5.56 22.74 -7.09
C GLU A 61 -5.38 21.22 -7.01
N ILE A 62 -4.15 20.75 -7.21
CA ILE A 62 -3.82 19.32 -7.32
C ILE A 62 -3.18 18.83 -6.03
N PHE A 63 -3.71 17.74 -5.47
CA PHE A 63 -3.26 17.08 -4.24
C PHE A 63 -2.84 15.64 -4.54
N PRO A 64 -1.53 15.39 -4.74
CA PRO A 64 -0.98 14.05 -4.79
C PRO A 64 -1.08 13.34 -3.44
N LEU A 65 -1.49 12.08 -3.43
CA LEU A 65 -1.57 11.24 -2.23
C LEU A 65 -0.93 9.87 -2.46
N HIS A 66 0.08 9.56 -1.66
CA HIS A 66 0.76 8.28 -1.66
C HIS A 66 1.22 7.93 -0.23
N SER A 67 1.32 6.64 0.09
CA SER A 67 1.69 6.19 1.43
C SER A 67 3.12 6.56 1.86
N SER A 68 4.00 6.88 0.91
CA SER A 68 5.38 7.30 1.18
C SER A 68 5.52 8.79 1.51
N PHE A 69 4.47 9.59 1.31
CA PHE A 69 4.48 11.01 1.64
C PHE A 69 4.33 11.21 3.14
N THR A 70 4.82 12.35 3.63
CA THR A 70 4.71 12.73 5.04
C THR A 70 3.24 12.89 5.46
N VAL A 71 2.96 12.76 6.75
CA VAL A 71 1.59 12.93 7.29
C VAL A 71 1.06 14.34 7.00
N ASP A 72 1.93 15.35 7.10
CA ASP A 72 1.57 16.74 6.82
C ASP A 72 1.17 16.95 5.35
N GLU A 73 1.91 16.36 4.40
CA GLU A 73 1.56 16.37 2.98
C GLU A 73 0.23 15.66 2.71
N GLN A 74 -0.01 14.50 3.34
CA GLN A 74 -1.27 13.79 3.21
C GLN A 74 -2.45 14.60 3.75
N ASN A 75 -2.24 15.38 4.82
CA ASN A 75 -3.26 16.23 5.42
C ASN A 75 -3.64 17.46 4.58
N LEU A 76 -2.81 17.86 3.61
CA LEU A 76 -3.12 18.99 2.70
C LEU A 76 -4.45 18.81 1.96
N VAL A 77 -4.86 17.56 1.72
CA VAL A 77 -6.11 17.24 1.03
C VAL A 77 -7.36 17.75 1.76
N PHE A 78 -7.28 17.91 3.09
CA PHE A 78 -8.39 18.40 3.91
C PHE A 78 -8.53 19.93 3.89
N ARG A 79 -7.56 20.64 3.32
CA ARG A 79 -7.60 22.10 3.21
C ARG A 79 -8.83 22.52 2.39
N LYS A 80 -9.50 23.57 2.88
CA LYS A 80 -10.58 24.25 2.15
C LYS A 80 -9.97 25.16 1.08
N LEU A 81 -10.47 25.07 -0.14
CA LEU A 81 -10.03 25.91 -1.25
C LEU A 81 -10.78 27.24 -1.31
N CYS A 82 -10.17 28.21 -1.98
CA CYS A 82 -10.82 29.46 -2.36
C CYS A 82 -11.97 29.20 -3.35
N ASN A 83 -12.95 30.10 -3.36
CA ASN A 83 -14.09 30.02 -4.29
C ASN A 83 -13.61 29.97 -5.75
N GLY A 84 -14.29 29.18 -6.56
CA GLY A 84 -13.97 29.02 -7.98
C GLY A 84 -12.91 27.96 -8.25
N PHE A 85 -12.10 27.55 -7.27
CA PHE A 85 -11.10 26.50 -7.47
C PHE A 85 -11.70 25.09 -7.38
N ARG A 86 -11.22 24.18 -8.23
CA ARG A 86 -11.52 22.74 -8.12
C ARG A 86 -10.39 22.00 -7.43
N LYS A 87 -10.76 21.22 -6.41
CA LYS A 87 -9.86 20.25 -5.77
C LYS A 87 -9.73 19.00 -6.65
N ILE A 88 -8.51 18.64 -7.03
CA ILE A 88 -8.20 17.42 -7.77
C ILE A 88 -7.24 16.59 -6.92
N ILE A 89 -7.67 15.41 -6.53
CA ILE A 89 -6.90 14.49 -5.69
C ILE A 89 -6.46 13.33 -6.58
N VAL A 90 -5.16 13.06 -6.62
CA VAL A 90 -4.59 11.94 -7.40
C VAL A 90 -3.94 10.98 -6.41
N SER A 91 -4.46 9.76 -6.33
CA SER A 91 -4.17 8.85 -5.21
C SER A 91 -4.05 7.40 -5.65
N THR A 92 -3.31 6.60 -4.88
CA THR A 92 -3.43 5.14 -4.90
C THR A 92 -4.64 4.68 -4.08
N ASN A 93 -4.72 3.38 -3.77
CA ASN A 93 -5.72 2.79 -2.89
C ASN A 93 -5.71 3.33 -1.45
N ILE A 94 -4.77 4.19 -1.04
CA ILE A 94 -4.82 4.87 0.28
C ILE A 94 -6.12 5.68 0.46
N ALA A 95 -6.65 6.30 -0.60
CA ALA A 95 -7.93 6.99 -0.57
C ALA A 95 -9.16 6.05 -0.61
N GLU A 96 -8.96 4.75 -0.86
CA GLU A 96 -10.03 3.74 -0.87
C GLU A 96 -10.51 3.42 0.54
N SER A 97 -9.62 3.46 1.54
CA SER A 97 -9.94 3.10 2.93
C SER A 97 -9.46 4.14 3.96
N SER A 98 -8.24 4.65 3.82
CA SER A 98 -7.53 5.38 4.89
C SER A 98 -7.81 6.88 4.96
N ILE A 99 -8.36 7.49 3.91
CA ILE A 99 -8.61 8.93 3.85
C ILE A 99 -10.09 9.19 3.54
N THR A 100 -10.72 10.08 4.32
CA THR A 100 -12.14 10.43 4.18
C THR A 100 -12.32 11.91 3.82
N VAL A 101 -12.16 12.22 2.54
CA VAL A 101 -12.48 13.55 2.01
C VAL A 101 -13.98 13.61 1.68
N SER A 102 -14.68 14.61 2.21
CA SER A 102 -16.14 14.70 2.12
C SER A 102 -16.64 15.41 0.86
N ASP A 103 -15.87 16.30 0.26
CA ASP A 103 -16.28 17.14 -0.89
C ASP A 103 -16.13 16.45 -2.27
N ILE A 104 -15.85 15.15 -2.31
CA ILE A 104 -15.72 14.38 -3.55
C ILE A 104 -17.07 14.23 -4.24
N LYS A 105 -17.16 14.72 -5.47
CA LYS A 105 -18.33 14.58 -6.35
C LYS A 105 -18.03 13.70 -7.56
N TYR A 106 -16.78 13.64 -7.99
CA TYR A 106 -16.37 12.92 -9.19
C TYR A 106 -15.26 11.94 -8.85
N VAL A 107 -15.38 10.69 -9.28
CA VAL A 107 -14.32 9.69 -9.19
C VAL A 107 -13.90 9.27 -10.58
N ILE A 108 -12.58 9.27 -10.84
CA ILE A 108 -11.97 8.73 -12.05
C ILE A 108 -11.16 7.50 -11.64
N ASP A 109 -11.57 6.32 -12.07
CA ASP A 109 -10.98 5.05 -11.66
C ASP A 109 -10.31 4.36 -12.84
N PHE A 110 -9.00 4.14 -12.75
CA PHE A 110 -8.25 3.35 -13.74
C PHE A 110 -8.48 1.85 -13.59
N CYS A 111 -9.15 1.42 -12.51
CA CYS A 111 -9.40 0.02 -12.17
C CYS A 111 -8.12 -0.81 -12.03
N LEU A 112 -6.99 -0.16 -11.74
CA LEU A 112 -5.71 -0.81 -11.45
C LEU A 112 -5.36 -0.63 -9.97
N THR A 113 -4.53 -1.55 -9.46
CA THR A 113 -3.96 -1.51 -8.13
C THR A 113 -2.63 -2.27 -8.11
N LYS A 114 -1.80 -2.03 -7.10
CA LYS A 114 -0.62 -2.84 -6.83
C LYS A 114 -0.89 -3.73 -5.63
N GLU A 115 -0.57 -5.01 -5.75
CA GLU A 115 -0.77 -6.01 -4.69
C GLU A 115 0.51 -6.81 -4.46
N LEU A 116 0.79 -7.11 -3.18
CA LEU A 116 1.86 -8.04 -2.83
C LEU A 116 1.43 -9.45 -3.24
N ASN A 117 2.27 -10.10 -4.03
CA ASN A 117 2.06 -11.45 -4.50
C ASN A 117 3.34 -12.26 -4.28
N THR A 118 3.19 -13.43 -3.67
CA THR A 118 4.29 -14.35 -3.41
C THR A 118 4.32 -15.42 -4.48
N ASP A 119 5.46 -15.56 -5.15
CA ASP A 119 5.66 -16.62 -6.11
C ASP A 119 5.70 -17.98 -5.38
N PRO A 120 4.85 -18.95 -5.78
CA PRO A 120 4.73 -20.22 -5.06
C PRO A 120 5.91 -21.17 -5.30
N ILE A 121 6.83 -20.86 -6.21
CA ILE A 121 8.00 -21.73 -6.47
C ILE A 121 9.21 -21.18 -5.72
N THR A 122 9.47 -19.89 -5.88
CA THR A 122 10.65 -19.21 -5.33
C THR A 122 10.42 -18.66 -3.92
N ASN A 123 9.16 -18.57 -3.47
CA ASN A 123 8.74 -17.91 -2.24
C ASN A 123 9.12 -16.41 -2.20
N TYR A 124 9.38 -15.81 -3.38
CA TYR A 124 9.73 -14.41 -3.51
C TYR A 124 8.46 -13.55 -3.55
N THR A 125 8.35 -12.61 -2.61
CA THR A 125 7.24 -11.65 -2.58
C THR A 125 7.59 -10.43 -3.44
N SER A 126 6.70 -10.06 -4.34
CA SER A 126 6.85 -8.91 -5.22
C SER A 126 5.57 -8.10 -5.29
N LEU A 127 5.70 -6.79 -5.48
CA LEU A 127 4.56 -5.90 -5.69
C LEU A 127 4.19 -5.91 -7.18
N LYS A 128 3.06 -6.52 -7.53
CA LYS A 128 2.60 -6.65 -8.92
C LYS A 128 1.44 -5.71 -9.20
N MET A 129 1.46 -5.07 -10.37
CA MET A 129 0.31 -4.32 -10.87
C MET A 129 -0.75 -5.31 -11.38
N VAL A 130 -1.98 -5.16 -10.89
CA VAL A 130 -3.12 -6.02 -11.22
C VAL A 130 -4.38 -5.18 -11.41
N TRP A 131 -5.41 -5.79 -12.00
CA TRP A 131 -6.73 -5.19 -12.08
C TRP A 131 -7.41 -5.24 -10.71
N ALA A 132 -7.99 -4.12 -10.28
CA ALA A 132 -8.78 -4.04 -9.06
C ALA A 132 -10.06 -4.88 -9.19
N SER A 133 -10.46 -5.53 -8.10
CA SER A 133 -11.72 -6.29 -8.07
C SER A 133 -12.93 -5.36 -8.23
N LYS A 134 -14.07 -5.93 -8.63
CA LYS A 134 -15.35 -5.18 -8.66
C LYS A 134 -15.71 -4.63 -7.29
N ALA A 135 -15.41 -5.37 -6.22
CA ALA A 135 -15.58 -4.91 -4.84
C ALA A 135 -14.77 -3.61 -4.58
N SER A 136 -13.47 -3.58 -4.90
CA SER A 136 -12.65 -2.36 -4.77
C SER A 136 -13.17 -1.22 -5.64
N CYS A 137 -13.51 -1.49 -6.90
CA CYS A 137 -14.10 -0.49 -7.80
C CYS A 137 -15.45 0.07 -7.28
N THR A 138 -16.17 -0.70 -6.47
CA THR A 138 -17.42 -0.28 -5.82
C THR A 138 -17.13 0.56 -4.57
N GLN A 139 -16.11 0.21 -3.77
CA GLN A 139 -15.66 1.04 -2.65
C GLN A 139 -15.16 2.40 -3.13
N ARG A 140 -14.36 2.43 -4.21
CA ARG A 140 -13.91 3.65 -4.88
C ARG A 140 -15.09 4.50 -5.36
N ALA A 141 -16.10 3.87 -5.96
CA ALA A 141 -17.32 4.55 -6.40
C ALA A 141 -18.08 5.19 -5.22
N GLY A 142 -18.13 4.52 -4.07
CA GLY A 142 -18.77 5.04 -2.84
C GLY A 142 -18.17 6.35 -2.33
N ARG A 143 -16.97 6.74 -2.78
CA ARG A 143 -16.33 8.02 -2.43
C ARG A 143 -17.04 9.23 -3.06
N ALA A 144 -17.68 9.07 -4.21
CA ALA A 144 -18.42 10.14 -4.89
C ALA A 144 -19.82 10.40 -4.31
N GLY A 145 -20.32 9.53 -3.43
CA GLY A 145 -21.73 9.54 -2.99
C GLY A 145 -21.99 10.15 -1.61
N ARG A 146 -21.01 10.80 -0.99
CA ARG A 146 -21.11 11.19 0.44
C ARG A 146 -21.90 12.47 0.70
N VAL A 147 -21.81 13.46 -0.19
CA VAL A 147 -22.37 14.81 0.04
C VAL A 147 -23.37 15.23 -1.02
N ALA A 148 -23.28 14.68 -2.23
CA ALA A 148 -24.21 14.99 -3.32
C ALA A 148 -24.30 13.82 -4.32
N SER A 149 -25.19 13.94 -5.30
CA SER A 149 -25.24 13.02 -6.45
C SER A 149 -23.92 13.12 -7.25
N GLY A 150 -23.00 12.20 -6.97
CA GLY A 150 -21.72 12.11 -7.66
C GLY A 150 -21.76 11.28 -8.93
N ARG A 151 -20.63 11.26 -9.65
CA ARG A 151 -20.43 10.44 -10.85
C ARG A 151 -19.10 9.70 -10.78
N VAL A 152 -19.07 8.50 -11.35
CA VAL A 152 -17.88 7.64 -11.38
C VAL A 152 -17.56 7.27 -12.82
N TYR A 153 -16.33 7.53 -13.23
CA TYR A 153 -15.82 7.27 -14.56
C TYR A 153 -14.76 6.19 -14.47
N ARG A 154 -15.08 4.99 -14.97
CA ARG A 154 -14.14 3.87 -15.03
C ARG A 154 -13.47 3.86 -16.39
N LEU A 155 -12.15 3.88 -16.43
CA LEU A 155 -11.40 3.94 -17.67
C LEU A 155 -11.15 2.54 -18.26
N VAL A 156 -12.20 1.74 -18.31
CA VAL A 156 -12.19 0.41 -18.92
C VAL A 156 -13.48 0.21 -19.71
N LYS A 157 -13.44 -0.66 -20.73
CA LYS A 157 -14.66 -1.02 -21.46
C LYS A 157 -15.62 -1.75 -20.54
N GLU A 158 -16.92 -1.54 -20.73
CA GLU A 158 -17.95 -2.19 -19.92
C GLU A 158 -17.88 -3.73 -20.01
N SER A 159 -17.62 -4.27 -21.21
CA SER A 159 -17.43 -5.72 -21.40
C SER A 159 -16.29 -6.27 -20.55
N PHE A 160 -15.14 -5.58 -20.53
CA PHE A 160 -14.00 -5.97 -19.71
C PHE A 160 -14.29 -5.83 -18.21
N TYR A 161 -14.98 -4.76 -17.80
CA TYR A 161 -15.40 -4.58 -16.40
C TYR A 161 -16.29 -5.74 -15.91
N LYS A 162 -17.14 -6.29 -16.79
CA LYS A 162 -17.98 -7.47 -16.48
C LYS A 162 -17.16 -8.74 -16.26
N GLU A 163 -15.97 -8.84 -16.85
CA GLU A 163 -15.06 -9.99 -16.69
C GLU A 163 -14.16 -9.88 -15.45
N LEU A 164 -14.06 -8.71 -14.83
CA LEU A 164 -13.24 -8.53 -13.62
C LEU A 164 -13.71 -9.42 -12.47
N ASN A 165 -12.73 -9.89 -11.69
CA ASN A 165 -12.97 -10.69 -10.49
C ASN A 165 -13.91 -9.94 -9.53
N PRO A 166 -14.91 -10.63 -8.95
CA PRO A 166 -15.86 -10.00 -8.04
C PRO A 166 -15.17 -9.49 -6.77
N HIS A 167 -14.23 -10.28 -6.24
CA HIS A 167 -13.49 -10.01 -5.02
C HIS A 167 -11.99 -10.16 -5.25
N THR A 168 -11.20 -9.45 -4.47
CA THR A 168 -9.75 -9.62 -4.41
C THR A 168 -9.46 -10.95 -3.73
N THR A 169 -8.47 -11.68 -4.23
CA THR A 169 -8.03 -12.94 -3.61
C THR A 169 -7.63 -12.68 -2.14
N PRO A 170 -8.03 -13.53 -1.18
CA PRO A 170 -7.70 -13.37 0.22
C PRO A 170 -6.20 -13.22 0.46
N GLU A 171 -5.82 -12.38 1.42
CA GLU A 171 -4.41 -12.12 1.76
C GLU A 171 -3.71 -13.40 2.23
N LEU A 172 -4.40 -14.21 3.05
CA LEU A 172 -3.90 -15.49 3.58
C LEU A 172 -3.40 -16.45 2.49
N SER A 173 -3.96 -16.38 1.28
CA SER A 173 -3.59 -17.24 0.16
C SER A 173 -2.48 -16.65 -0.73
N ARG A 174 -1.95 -15.46 -0.41
CA ARG A 174 -1.02 -14.70 -1.27
C ARG A 174 0.22 -14.18 -0.56
N THR A 175 0.16 -14.08 0.76
CA THR A 175 1.26 -13.57 1.59
C THR A 175 2.01 -14.71 2.28
N PRO A 176 3.30 -14.50 2.66
CA PRO A 176 4.04 -15.49 3.42
C PRO A 176 3.36 -15.84 4.75
N LEU A 177 3.18 -17.13 5.01
CA LEU A 177 2.44 -17.63 6.18
C LEU A 177 3.27 -17.67 7.47
N GLY A 178 4.52 -17.23 7.45
CA GLY A 178 5.49 -17.46 8.54
C GLY A 178 5.00 -16.92 9.88
N GLN A 179 4.58 -15.66 9.90
CA GLN A 179 4.04 -15.02 11.10
C GLN A 179 2.72 -15.64 11.56
N VAL A 180 1.86 -16.05 10.63
CA VAL A 180 0.60 -16.73 10.95
C VAL A 180 0.86 -18.06 11.64
N ILE A 181 1.76 -18.88 11.09
CA ILE A 181 2.11 -20.18 11.66
C ILE A 181 2.76 -20.03 13.04
N LEU A 182 3.68 -19.07 13.21
CA LEU A 182 4.29 -18.80 14.52
C LEU A 182 3.25 -18.40 15.58
N LYS A 183 2.29 -17.54 15.23
CA LYS A 183 1.18 -17.17 16.11
C LYS A 183 0.27 -18.35 16.44
N LEU A 184 -0.05 -19.20 15.46
CA LEU A 184 -0.83 -20.41 15.69
C LEU A 184 -0.13 -21.36 16.66
N LYS A 185 1.20 -21.51 16.54
CA LYS A 185 1.98 -22.34 17.46
C LYS A 185 2.03 -21.76 18.88
N LEU A 186 2.01 -20.42 19.05
CA LEU A 186 1.89 -19.80 20.38
C LEU A 186 0.55 -20.08 21.05
N LEU A 187 -0.53 -20.22 20.27
CA LEU A 187 -1.86 -20.52 20.81
C LEU A 187 -2.00 -21.98 21.26
N ASP A 188 -1.10 -22.87 20.84
CA ASP A 188 -1.06 -24.29 21.18
C ASP A 188 -2.40 -25.04 21.00
N MET A 189 -3.15 -24.69 19.95
CA MET A 189 -4.46 -25.29 19.62
C MET A 189 -4.37 -26.48 18.64
N GLY A 190 -3.17 -27.02 18.43
CA GLY A 190 -2.91 -28.12 17.51
C GLY A 190 -2.06 -27.75 16.29
N ALA A 191 -2.01 -28.66 15.31
CA ALA A 191 -1.14 -28.52 14.14
C ALA A 191 -1.57 -27.35 13.24
N PRO A 192 -0.64 -26.51 12.73
CA PRO A 192 -0.97 -25.36 11.89
C PRO A 192 -1.81 -25.72 10.66
N ILE A 193 -1.55 -26.87 10.03
CA ILE A 193 -2.31 -27.35 8.86
C ILE A 193 -3.79 -27.54 9.22
N SER A 194 -4.07 -28.19 10.35
CA SER A 194 -5.44 -28.46 10.80
C SER A 194 -6.19 -27.19 11.16
N LEU A 195 -5.51 -26.23 11.80
CA LEU A 195 -6.12 -24.95 12.16
C LEU A 195 -6.40 -24.06 10.94
N LEU A 196 -5.44 -23.97 10.01
CA LEU A 196 -5.61 -23.18 8.78
C LEU A 196 -6.68 -23.76 7.85
N ALA A 197 -6.94 -25.06 7.91
CA ALA A 197 -8.03 -25.70 7.17
C ALA A 197 -9.42 -25.25 7.66
N LEU A 198 -9.55 -24.69 8.86
CA LEU A 198 -10.80 -24.15 9.41
C LEU A 198 -11.07 -22.69 9.02
N ALA A 199 -10.13 -22.03 8.32
CA ALA A 199 -10.32 -20.66 7.85
C ALA A 199 -11.43 -20.59 6.78
N LEU A 200 -12.06 -19.41 6.64
CA LEU A 200 -13.10 -19.17 5.63
C LEU A 200 -12.60 -19.50 4.21
N ASP A 201 -11.38 -19.03 3.91
CA ASP A 201 -10.64 -19.32 2.69
C ASP A 201 -9.28 -19.92 3.08
N PRO A 202 -9.14 -21.25 3.15
CA PRO A 202 -7.90 -21.88 3.59
C PRO A 202 -6.77 -21.69 2.56
N PRO A 203 -5.52 -21.47 3.01
CA PRO A 203 -4.38 -21.37 2.10
C PRO A 203 -4.02 -22.75 1.53
N ASN A 204 -3.22 -22.76 0.46
CA ASN A 204 -2.75 -24.01 -0.14
C ASN A 204 -1.85 -24.78 0.84
N ILE A 205 -2.10 -26.08 1.01
CA ILE A 205 -1.34 -26.97 1.88
C ILE A 205 0.16 -26.97 1.53
N ALA A 206 0.49 -26.86 0.24
CA ALA A 206 1.88 -26.78 -0.21
C ALA A 206 2.60 -25.54 0.31
N ASP A 207 1.91 -24.40 0.41
CA ASP A 207 2.47 -23.16 0.95
C ASP A 207 2.66 -23.24 2.45
N ILE A 208 1.75 -23.89 3.18
CA ILE A 208 1.92 -24.17 4.62
C ILE A 208 3.17 -25.02 4.84
N HIS A 209 3.31 -26.13 4.12
CA HIS A 209 4.45 -27.02 4.25
C HIS A 209 5.77 -26.31 3.93
N ARG A 210 5.84 -25.59 2.81
CA ARG A 210 7.03 -24.80 2.44
C ARG A 210 7.40 -23.81 3.53
N THR A 211 6.40 -23.12 4.09
CA THR A 211 6.63 -22.15 5.16
C THR A 211 7.18 -22.81 6.42
N ILE A 212 6.66 -23.97 6.83
CA ILE A 212 7.18 -24.72 7.99
C ILE A 212 8.65 -25.11 7.78
N LEU A 213 9.01 -25.55 6.58
CA LEU A 213 10.42 -25.85 6.24
C LEU A 213 11.30 -24.60 6.36
N VAL A 214 10.85 -23.45 5.87
CA VAL A 214 11.57 -22.17 6.00
C VAL A 214 11.72 -21.77 7.48
N LEU A 215 10.67 -21.91 8.29
CA LEU A 215 10.72 -21.63 9.72
C LEU A 215 11.75 -22.52 10.44
N LYS A 216 11.85 -23.79 10.06
CA LYS A 216 12.86 -24.73 10.58
C LYS A 216 14.28 -24.36 10.16
N GLN A 217 14.48 -24.05 8.87
CA GLN A 217 15.77 -23.60 8.36
C GLN A 217 16.27 -22.33 9.07
N LEU A 218 15.36 -21.41 9.37
CA LEU A 218 15.69 -20.18 10.10
C LEU A 218 15.91 -20.40 11.60
N GLY A 219 15.52 -21.58 12.12
CA GLY A 219 15.66 -21.95 13.53
C GLY A 219 14.50 -21.47 14.41
N ALA A 220 13.39 -21.03 13.81
CA ALA A 220 12.19 -20.60 14.54
C ALA A 220 11.33 -21.79 15.01
N LEU A 221 11.35 -22.88 14.25
CA LEU A 221 10.75 -24.16 14.62
C LEU A 221 11.81 -25.24 14.76
N ALA A 222 11.63 -26.16 15.69
CA ALA A 222 12.44 -27.36 15.83
C ALA A 222 12.13 -28.37 14.71
N LEU A 223 13.08 -29.27 14.46
CA LEU A 223 12.87 -30.41 13.55
C LEU A 223 11.88 -31.45 14.12
N LYS A 224 11.66 -31.41 15.43
CA LYS A 224 10.82 -32.35 16.17
C LYS A 224 9.55 -31.66 16.67
N THR A 225 8.52 -32.48 16.85
CA THR A 225 7.33 -32.17 17.64
C THR A 225 7.24 -33.24 18.72
N GLY A 226 7.47 -32.87 19.97
CA GLY A 226 7.80 -33.82 21.03
C GLY A 226 9.04 -34.65 20.65
N ASP A 227 8.92 -35.98 20.71
CA ASP A 227 10.04 -36.88 20.41
C ASP A 227 10.18 -37.28 18.94
N LYS A 228 9.23 -36.89 18.07
CA LYS A 228 9.18 -37.34 16.66
C LYS A 228 9.64 -36.25 15.71
N ILE A 229 10.48 -36.62 14.74
CA ILE A 229 10.82 -35.74 13.61
C ILE A 229 9.59 -35.64 12.73
N SER A 230 9.16 -34.41 12.45
CA SER A 230 8.04 -34.12 11.56
C SER A 230 8.52 -33.17 10.48
N THR A 231 8.08 -33.35 9.24
CA THR A 231 8.28 -32.36 8.16
C THR A 231 7.17 -31.32 8.18
N LEU A 232 5.97 -31.71 8.61
CA LEU A 232 4.73 -30.95 8.55
C LEU A 232 4.39 -30.14 9.82
N ASP A 233 5.17 -30.29 10.89
CA ASP A 233 5.03 -29.54 12.15
C ASP A 233 6.39 -29.44 12.86
N GLY A 234 6.50 -28.58 13.87
CA GLY A 234 7.69 -28.44 14.73
C GLY A 234 7.36 -27.65 15.99
N ASP A 235 8.08 -27.91 17.07
CA ASP A 235 7.93 -27.14 18.32
C ASP A 235 8.59 -25.75 18.19
N LEU A 236 8.04 -24.75 18.89
CA LEU A 236 8.62 -23.41 18.90
C LEU A 236 9.98 -23.43 19.61
N THR A 237 11.00 -22.89 18.96
CA THR A 237 12.30 -22.63 19.61
C THR A 237 12.25 -21.31 20.38
N PHE A 238 13.29 -20.98 21.14
CA PHE A 238 13.43 -19.66 21.75
C PHE A 238 13.33 -18.52 20.71
N LEU A 239 14.01 -18.67 19.57
CA LEU A 239 13.91 -17.73 18.44
C LEU A 239 12.48 -17.63 17.92
N GLY A 240 11.78 -18.77 17.80
CA GLY A 240 10.38 -18.81 17.37
C GLY A 240 9.46 -18.02 18.29
N HIS A 241 9.62 -18.17 19.61
CA HIS A 241 8.83 -17.41 20.60
C HIS A 241 9.06 -15.90 20.47
N VAL A 242 10.32 -15.47 20.36
CA VAL A 242 10.64 -14.04 20.17
C VAL A 242 10.06 -13.53 18.84
N ALA A 243 10.26 -14.27 17.75
CA ALA A 243 9.79 -13.86 16.43
C ALA A 243 8.27 -13.79 16.31
N ALA A 244 7.55 -14.64 17.06
CA ALA A 244 6.09 -14.62 17.12
C ALA A 244 5.54 -13.42 17.92
N ALA A 245 6.31 -12.91 18.88
CA ALA A 245 5.95 -11.76 19.70
C ALA A 245 6.23 -10.41 19.02
N LEU A 246 7.13 -10.37 18.03
CA LEU A 246 7.50 -9.13 17.33
C LEU A 246 6.64 -8.92 16.07
N PRO A 247 6.17 -7.68 15.80
CA PRO A 247 5.44 -7.34 14.57
C PRO A 247 6.37 -7.19 13.34
N LEU A 248 7.37 -8.07 13.25
CA LEU A 248 8.47 -8.00 12.29
C LEU A 248 8.53 -9.29 11.46
N ASP A 249 9.21 -9.20 10.33
CA ASP A 249 9.43 -10.37 9.49
C ASP A 249 10.48 -11.26 10.16
N LEU A 250 10.43 -12.57 9.93
CA LEU A 250 11.22 -13.52 10.70
C LEU A 250 12.74 -13.26 10.62
N GLN A 251 13.23 -12.83 9.47
CA GLN A 251 14.64 -12.48 9.27
C GLN A 251 15.06 -11.29 10.15
N LEU A 252 14.19 -10.29 10.29
CA LEU A 252 14.43 -9.12 11.15
C LEU A 252 14.35 -9.50 12.63
N SER A 253 13.40 -10.34 13.02
CA SER A 253 13.33 -10.88 14.37
C SER A 253 14.60 -11.66 14.73
N LYS A 254 15.12 -12.48 13.78
CA LYS A 254 16.39 -13.19 13.96
C LYS A 254 17.58 -12.24 14.07
N LEU A 255 17.62 -11.18 13.28
CA LEU A 255 18.66 -10.14 13.38
C LEU A 255 18.70 -9.54 14.79
N ILE A 256 17.54 -9.19 15.36
CA ILE A 256 17.44 -8.62 16.71
C ILE A 256 17.91 -9.62 17.78
N VAL A 257 17.50 -10.89 17.67
CA VAL A 257 17.95 -11.94 18.61
C VAL A 257 19.46 -12.15 18.53
N LEU A 258 20.03 -12.16 17.32
CA LEU A 258 21.48 -12.23 17.16
C LEU A 258 22.17 -10.98 17.71
N GLY A 259 21.59 -9.79 17.53
CA GLY A 259 22.09 -8.56 18.10
C GLY A 259 22.15 -8.61 19.63
N TYR A 260 21.15 -9.20 20.28
CA TYR A 260 21.20 -9.47 21.73
C TYR A 260 22.37 -10.39 22.10
N ILE A 261 22.57 -11.50 21.37
CA ILE A 261 23.64 -12.47 21.63
C ILE A 261 25.04 -11.85 21.43
N PHE A 262 25.20 -11.01 20.41
CA PHE A 262 26.48 -10.37 20.07
C PHE A 262 26.71 -9.02 20.77
N GLY A 263 25.78 -8.57 21.62
CA GLY A 263 25.92 -7.31 22.38
C GLY A 263 25.65 -6.04 21.58
N CYS A 264 25.02 -6.12 20.40
CA CYS A 264 24.62 -4.99 19.54
C CYS A 264 23.09 -4.89 19.39
N LEU A 265 22.38 -5.05 20.51
CA LEU A 265 20.92 -5.05 20.52
C LEU A 265 20.33 -3.71 20.04
N LYS A 266 20.88 -2.59 20.51
CA LYS A 266 20.35 -1.26 20.20
C LYS A 266 20.42 -1.00 18.68
N GLU A 267 21.56 -1.29 18.08
CA GLU A 267 21.84 -1.12 16.66
C GLU A 267 20.90 -1.98 15.81
N THR A 268 20.78 -3.27 16.16
CA THR A 268 19.92 -4.21 15.41
C THR A 268 18.44 -3.92 15.53
N VAL A 269 17.98 -3.40 16.69
CA VAL A 269 16.59 -2.92 16.85
C VAL A 269 16.33 -1.70 15.98
N ILE A 270 17.23 -0.71 15.99
CA ILE A 270 17.11 0.48 15.14
C ILE A 270 17.03 0.06 13.67
N ILE A 271 17.95 -0.77 13.20
CA ILE A 271 17.97 -1.26 11.82
C ILE A 271 16.67 -2.03 11.50
N GLY A 272 16.27 -2.97 12.37
CA GLY A 272 15.09 -3.82 12.15
C GLY A 272 13.77 -3.07 12.08
N LEU A 273 13.60 -2.01 12.88
CA LEU A 273 12.39 -1.17 12.87
C LEU A 273 12.40 -0.20 11.69
N SER A 274 13.55 0.38 11.38
CA SER A 274 13.68 1.44 10.39
C SER A 274 13.62 0.96 8.95
N LEU A 275 13.93 -0.32 8.67
CA LEU A 275 13.78 -0.91 7.34
C LEU A 275 12.34 -0.89 6.81
N LYS A 276 11.33 -0.74 7.67
CA LYS A 276 9.92 -0.70 7.23
C LYS A 276 9.46 0.70 6.80
N ASN A 277 9.93 1.80 7.41
CA ASN A 277 9.31 3.12 7.25
C ASN A 277 10.22 4.36 7.48
N PHE A 278 11.55 4.21 7.60
CA PHE A 278 12.36 5.33 8.13
C PHE A 278 12.58 6.48 7.15
N HIS A 279 12.64 6.21 5.84
CA HIS A 279 12.87 7.25 4.83
C HIS A 279 11.59 7.57 4.07
N SER A 280 11.02 8.75 4.32
CA SER A 280 10.05 9.38 3.42
C SER A 280 10.77 9.95 2.20
N THR A 281 10.17 9.82 1.03
CA THR A 281 10.60 10.51 -0.19
C THR A 281 9.61 11.63 -0.46
N PRO A 282 9.98 12.91 -0.23
CA PRO A 282 9.12 14.03 -0.56
C PRO A 282 8.77 14.01 -2.06
N PHE A 283 7.58 14.51 -2.39
CA PHE A 283 7.09 14.49 -3.77
C PHE A 283 8.02 15.29 -4.70
N GLN A 284 8.50 14.66 -5.78
CA GLN A 284 9.43 15.24 -6.76
C GLN A 284 10.79 15.71 -6.19
N ASP A 285 11.22 15.19 -5.04
CA ASP A 285 12.53 15.51 -4.44
C ASP A 285 13.42 14.26 -4.26
N GLU A 286 13.34 13.33 -5.22
CA GLU A 286 14.04 12.04 -5.15
C GLU A 286 15.57 12.18 -5.08
N LEU A 287 16.14 13.15 -5.79
CA LEU A 287 17.59 13.36 -5.83
C LEU A 287 18.13 13.79 -4.46
N ASN A 288 17.51 14.78 -3.81
CA ASN A 288 17.95 15.21 -2.48
C ASN A 288 17.69 14.12 -1.44
N ALA A 289 16.57 13.40 -1.55
CA ALA A 289 16.31 12.24 -0.70
C ALA A 289 17.40 11.16 -0.88
N PHE A 290 17.85 10.90 -2.10
CA PHE A 290 18.95 9.97 -2.38
C PHE A 290 20.30 10.47 -1.86
N LEU A 291 20.66 11.73 -2.12
CA LEU A 291 21.90 12.33 -1.64
C LEU A 291 21.98 12.35 -0.11
N SER A 292 20.86 12.60 0.56
CA SER A 292 20.74 12.48 2.02
C SER A 292 21.01 11.05 2.49
N LYS A 293 20.46 10.03 1.83
CA LYS A 293 20.77 8.61 2.18
C LYS A 293 22.25 8.29 2.02
N VAL A 294 22.87 8.77 0.93
CA VAL A 294 24.30 8.55 0.67
C VAL A 294 25.19 9.24 1.70
N SER A 295 24.83 10.45 2.14
CA SER A 295 25.60 11.15 3.17
C SER A 295 25.56 10.41 4.50
N TRP A 296 24.40 9.89 4.90
CA TRP A 296 24.25 9.08 6.12
C TRP A 296 24.98 7.73 6.06
N ALA A 297 25.23 7.21 4.85
CA ALA A 297 26.00 5.98 4.70
C ALA A 297 27.46 6.13 5.16
N TYR A 298 28.02 7.35 5.24
CA TYR A 298 29.42 7.62 5.61
C TYR A 298 30.45 6.71 4.91
N GLY A 299 30.22 6.38 3.63
CA GLY A 299 31.10 5.51 2.85
C GLY A 299 31.09 4.03 3.25
N SER A 300 30.15 3.60 4.10
CA SER A 300 29.98 2.19 4.47
C SER A 300 29.41 1.30 3.36
N PHE A 301 28.82 1.92 2.33
CA PHE A 301 28.09 1.24 1.26
C PHE A 301 26.99 0.29 1.77
N SER A 302 26.44 0.55 2.96
CA SER A 302 25.39 -0.24 3.59
C SER A 302 24.18 0.62 3.92
N ASP A 303 23.03 0.31 3.30
CA ASP A 303 21.76 0.97 3.62
C ASP A 303 21.37 0.79 5.09
N CYS A 304 21.64 -0.38 5.67
CA CYS A 304 21.38 -0.65 7.09
C CYS A 304 22.18 0.28 8.00
N LEU A 305 23.47 0.49 7.71
CA LEU A 305 24.30 1.41 8.48
C LEU A 305 23.91 2.87 8.22
N ALA A 306 23.55 3.23 6.99
CA ALA A 306 23.02 4.55 6.67
C ALA A 306 21.78 4.88 7.51
N ILE A 307 20.86 3.92 7.65
CA ILE A 307 19.66 4.03 8.49
C ILE A 307 20.01 4.15 9.98
N TYR A 308 20.99 3.39 10.46
CA TYR A 308 21.43 3.49 11.85
C TYR A 308 22.05 4.86 12.15
N ASN A 309 22.91 5.34 11.24
CA ASN A 309 23.61 6.62 11.38
C ASN A 309 22.66 7.81 11.33
N SER A 310 21.60 7.76 10.52
CA SER A 310 20.60 8.84 10.46
C SER A 310 19.70 8.90 11.70
N TYR A 311 19.64 7.83 12.49
CA TYR A 311 18.94 7.80 13.77
C TYR A 311 19.79 8.38 14.92
N CYS A 312 21.12 8.25 14.85
CA CYS A 312 22.05 8.63 15.91
C CYS A 312 22.42 10.12 15.88
#